data_AF-A0A930SKL3-F1
#
_entry.id   AF-A0A930SKL3-F1
#
_cell.length_a   1.000
_cell.length_b   1.000
_cell.length_c   1.000
_cell.angle_alpha   90.00
_cell.angle_beta   90.00
_cell.angle_gamma   90.00
#
_symmetry.space_group_name_H-M   'P 1'
#
loop_
_entity.id
_entity.type
_entity.pdbx_description
1 polymer ?
#
loop_
_entity_poly.entity_id
_entity_poly.type
_entity_poly.pdbx_seq_one_letter_code
_entity_poly.pdbx_strand_id
1 'polypeptide(L)'
;MGSGIFAVVNVGTLRLYVGETNQLQTRWGSMVQQLMEGRYADPDFQAEWQRSQGQRHFTFHTSKDLLGEKTLRGRSQLLADLQKQG
;
A
#
# COMPACT_ATOMS: atom_id res chain seq x y z
N MET A 1 -20.03 -6.21 1.75
CA MET A 1 -19.32 -5.69 2.94
C MET A 1 -17.84 -5.94 2.72
N GLY A 2 -17.01 -4.89 2.81
CA GLY A 2 -15.56 -5.04 2.79
C GLY A 2 -15.10 -5.91 3.96
N SER A 3 -13.96 -6.59 3.82
CA SER A 3 -13.43 -7.48 4.87
C SER A 3 -13.05 -6.73 6.16
N GLY A 4 -12.94 -5.39 6.10
CA GLY A 4 -12.38 -4.56 7.16
C GLY A 4 -10.87 -4.76 7.35
N ILE A 5 -10.25 -5.57 6.49
CA ILE A 5 -8.82 -5.90 6.51
C ILE A 5 -8.16 -5.26 5.29
N PHE A 6 -7.10 -4.53 5.56
CA PHE A 6 -6.36 -3.74 4.59
C PHE A 6 -4.94 -4.27 4.43
N ALA A 7 -4.47 -4.32 3.20
CA ALA A 7 -3.14 -4.75 2.85
C ALA A 7 -2.17 -3.57 2.80
N VAL A 8 -1.03 -3.77 3.44
CA VAL A 8 0.14 -2.89 3.40
C VAL A 8 1.29 -3.67 2.82
N VAL A 9 1.93 -3.11 1.80
CA VAL A 9 3.19 -3.64 1.27
C VAL A 9 4.34 -3.02 2.04
N ASN A 10 5.30 -3.85 2.44
CA ASN A 10 6.53 -3.42 3.09
C ASN A 10 7.69 -3.70 2.14
N VAL A 11 8.49 -2.67 1.88
CA VAL A 11 9.64 -2.69 0.97
C VAL A 11 10.78 -1.99 1.70
N GLY A 12 11.85 -2.73 2.01
CA GLY A 12 12.87 -2.26 2.94
C GLY A 12 12.25 -1.78 4.25
N THR A 13 12.49 -0.51 4.59
CA THR A 13 11.96 0.15 5.79
C THR A 13 10.64 0.91 5.55
N LEU A 14 10.15 0.93 4.31
CA LEU A 14 8.96 1.70 3.94
C LEU A 14 7.71 0.81 3.92
N ARG A 15 6.61 1.40 4.38
CA ARG A 15 5.31 0.76 4.45
C ARG A 15 4.32 1.58 3.62
N LEU A 16 3.66 0.94 2.69
CA LEU A 16 2.75 1.58 1.74
C LEU A 16 1.39 0.88 1.75
N TYR A 17 0.35 1.67 1.96
CA TYR A 17 -1.03 1.22 1.83
C TYR A 17 -1.34 0.85 0.37
N VAL A 18 -1.98 -0.32 0.18
CA VAL A 18 -2.40 -0.79 -1.14
C VAL A 18 -3.92 -0.70 -1.30
N GLY A 19 -4.67 -1.22 -0.34
CA GLY A 19 -6.13 -1.32 -0.42
C GLY A 19 -6.68 -2.39 0.52
N GLU A 20 -7.99 -2.61 0.48
CA GLU A 20 -8.60 -3.80 1.07
C GLU A 20 -8.02 -5.09 0.48
N THR A 21 -8.06 -6.17 1.26
CA THR A 21 -7.58 -7.49 0.83
C THR A 21 -8.26 -8.01 -0.44
N ASN A 22 -9.54 -7.72 -0.65
CA ASN A 22 -10.28 -8.07 -1.87
C ASN A 22 -9.78 -7.33 -3.13
N GLN A 23 -9.09 -6.21 -2.97
CA GLN A 23 -8.55 -5.37 -4.03
C GLN A 23 -7.03 -5.47 -4.13
N LEU A 24 -6.41 -6.29 -3.28
CA LEU A 24 -4.96 -6.42 -3.24
C LEU A 24 -4.41 -6.83 -4.61
N GLN A 25 -4.96 -7.88 -5.22
CA GLN A 25 -4.45 -8.38 -6.50
C GLN A 25 -4.52 -7.34 -7.61
N THR A 26 -5.63 -6.63 -7.75
CA THR A 26 -5.86 -5.65 -8.80
C THR A 26 -5.05 -4.38 -8.59
N ARG A 27 -5.10 -3.80 -7.38
CA ARG A 27 -4.36 -2.56 -7.06
C ARG A 27 -2.86 -2.80 -7.04
N TRP A 28 -2.40 -3.86 -6.40
CA TRP A 28 -0.98 -4.17 -6.36
C TRP A 28 -0.43 -4.44 -7.77
N GLY A 29 -1.16 -5.17 -8.62
CA GLY A 29 -0.75 -5.40 -10.00
C GLY A 29 -0.48 -4.10 -10.76
N SER A 30 -1.38 -3.12 -10.64
CA SER A 30 -1.18 -1.79 -11.25
C SER A 30 0.00 -1.03 -10.64
N MET A 31 0.16 -1.07 -9.32
CA MET A 31 1.28 -0.42 -8.63
C MET A 31 2.63 -1.04 -9.04
N VAL A 32 2.72 -2.36 -9.15
CA VAL A 32 3.94 -3.06 -9.61
C VAL A 32 4.31 -2.63 -11.01
N GLN A 33 3.35 -2.52 -11.93
CA GLN A 33 3.64 -2.03 -13.28
C GLN A 33 4.30 -0.65 -13.24
N GLN A 34 3.72 0.29 -12.49
CA GLN A 34 4.29 1.63 -12.33
C GLN A 34 5.68 1.60 -11.70
N LEU A 35 5.88 0.75 -10.68
CA LEU A 35 7.17 0.59 -9.99
C LEU A 35 8.24 0.00 -10.91
N MET A 36 7.89 -0.97 -11.74
CA MET A 36 8.79 -1.58 -12.73
C MET A 36 9.18 -0.58 -13.83
N GLU A 37 8.26 0.30 -14.22
CA GLU A 37 8.49 1.33 -15.22
C GLU A 37 9.16 2.60 -14.67
N GLY A 38 9.37 2.69 -13.36
CA GLY A 38 9.93 3.88 -12.72
C GLY A 38 8.99 5.08 -12.66
N ARG A 39 7.68 4.85 -12.81
CA ARG A 39 6.63 5.88 -12.89
C ARG A 39 5.76 5.97 -11.64
N TYR A 40 6.15 5.28 -10.56
CA TYR A 40 5.38 5.36 -9.31
C TYR A 40 5.50 6.76 -8.71
N ALA A 41 4.36 7.32 -8.28
CA ALA A 41 4.26 8.73 -7.89
C ALA A 41 5.06 9.12 -6.63
N ASP A 42 5.39 8.15 -5.77
CA ASP A 42 6.20 8.38 -4.57
C ASP A 42 7.68 8.07 -4.87
N PRO A 43 8.53 9.09 -5.04
CA PRO A 43 9.93 8.91 -5.44
C PRO A 43 10.76 8.17 -4.39
N ASP A 44 10.48 8.35 -3.09
CA ASP A 44 11.20 7.64 -2.02
C ASP A 44 10.87 6.14 -2.09
N PHE A 45 9.59 5.82 -2.27
CA PHE A 45 9.16 4.43 -2.39
C PHE A 45 9.66 3.78 -3.68
N GLN A 46 9.70 4.53 -4.78
CA GLN A 46 10.28 4.08 -6.05
C GLN A 46 11.78 3.76 -5.91
N ALA A 47 12.54 4.61 -5.21
CA ALA A 47 13.95 4.36 -4.94
C ALA A 47 14.15 3.13 -4.03
N GLU A 48 13.32 2.98 -2.99
CA GLU A 48 13.34 1.82 -2.10
C GLU A 48 13.03 0.51 -2.83
N TRP A 49 12.06 0.54 -3.74
CA TRP A 49 11.71 -0.60 -4.59
C TRP A 49 12.87 -1.05 -5.46
N GLN A 50 13.55 -0.10 -6.11
CA GLN A 50 14.73 -0.38 -6.92
C GLN A 50 15.87 -0.94 -6.07
N ARG A 51 16.11 -0.35 -4.89
CA ARG A 51 17.14 -0.80 -3.93
C ARG A 51 16.86 -2.20 -3.41
N SER A 52 15.60 -2.51 -3.11
CA SER A 52 15.16 -3.81 -2.63
C SER A 52 15.04 -4.86 -3.75
N GLN A 53 15.35 -4.50 -5.01
CA GLN A 53 15.21 -5.38 -6.18
C GLN A 53 13.80 -6.00 -6.29
N GLY A 54 12.77 -5.25 -5.90
CA GLY A 54 11.38 -5.71 -5.90
C GLY A 54 11.01 -6.73 -4.80
N GLN A 55 11.91 -6.99 -3.85
CA GLN A 55 11.61 -7.76 -2.65
C GLN A 55 10.57 -7.02 -1.81
N ARG A 56 9.57 -7.76 -1.35
CA ARG A 56 8.42 -7.22 -0.63
C ARG A 56 7.76 -8.29 0.21
N HIS A 57 7.07 -7.85 1.26
CA HIS A 57 6.14 -8.70 2.00
C HIS A 57 4.88 -7.92 2.35
N PHE A 58 3.75 -8.62 2.38
CA PHE A 58 2.47 -8.04 2.74
C PHE A 58 2.19 -8.26 4.22
N THR A 59 1.66 -7.22 4.84
CA THR A 59 1.06 -7.30 6.18
C THR A 59 -0.37 -6.82 6.11
N PHE A 60 -1.22 -7.39 6.95
CA PHE A 60 -2.66 -7.16 6.94
C PHE A 60 -3.08 -6.53 8.26
N HIS A 61 -3.87 -5.47 8.18
CA HIS A 61 -4.19 -4.62 9.33
C HIS A 61 -5.65 -4.17 9.28
N THR A 62 -6.21 -3.80 10.43
CA THR A 62 -7.53 -3.15 10.47
C THR A 62 -7.41 -1.66 10.18
N SER A 63 -8.53 -1.00 9.90
CA SER A 63 -8.56 0.46 9.73
C SER A 63 -8.06 1.21 10.97
N LYS A 64 -8.37 0.72 12.17
CA LYS A 64 -7.93 1.31 13.44
C LYS A 64 -6.41 1.29 13.57
N ASP A 65 -5.78 0.17 13.22
CA ASP A 65 -4.33 0.01 13.29
C ASP A 65 -3.64 0.98 12.33
N LEU A 66 -4.15 1.10 11.11
CA LEU A 66 -3.57 1.96 10.07
C LEU A 66 -3.77 3.45 10.34
N LEU A 67 -4.88 3.84 10.97
CA LEU A 67 -5.11 5.23 11.37
C LEU A 67 -4.11 5.70 12.45
N GLY A 68 -3.61 4.80 13.29
CA GLY A 68 -2.57 5.09 14.28
C GLY A 68 -1.16 5.22 13.69
N GLU A 69 -0.90 4.64 12.52
CA GLU A 69 0.43 4.58 11.92
C GLU A 69 0.80 5.88 11.18
N LYS A 70 1.80 6.60 11.71
CA LYS A 70 2.24 7.90 11.15
C LYS A 70 3.17 7.73 9.96
N THR A 71 3.90 6.61 9.89
CA THR A 71 4.88 6.37 8.82
C THR A 71 4.27 5.67 7.61
N LEU A 72 2.95 5.39 7.64
CA LEU A 72 2.25 4.72 6.55
C LEU A 72 2.12 5.67 5.35
N ARG A 73 2.73 5.29 4.23
CA ARG A 73 2.56 5.96 2.94
C ARG A 73 1.21 5.57 2.33
N GLY A 74 0.60 6.46 1.56
CA GLY A 74 -0.73 6.25 0.96
C GLY A 74 -1.93 6.50 1.90
N ARG A 75 -1.73 7.27 2.99
CA ARG A 75 -2.77 7.58 3.98
C ARG A 75 -4.00 8.27 3.39
N SER A 76 -3.84 9.12 2.38
CA SER A 76 -4.97 9.74 1.67
C SER A 76 -5.87 8.70 0.98
N GLN A 77 -5.26 7.66 0.39
CA GLN A 77 -6.00 6.57 -0.23
C GLN A 77 -6.73 5.71 0.81
N LEU A 78 -6.10 5.45 1.95
CA LEU A 78 -6.75 4.78 3.08
C LEU A 78 -8.02 5.53 3.50
N LEU A 79 -7.93 6.85 3.74
CA LEU A 79 -9.09 7.65 4.14
C LEU A 79 -10.21 7.63 3.08
N ALA A 80 -9.85 7.71 1.80
CA ALA A 80 -10.82 7.63 0.71
C ALA A 80 -11.52 6.26 0.63
N ASP A 81 -10.81 5.17 0.88
CA ASP A 81 -11.40 3.83 0.91
C ASP A 81 -12.31 3.64 2.13
N LEU A 82 -11.92 4.17 3.30
CA LEU A 82 -12.76 4.14 4.50
C LEU A 82 -14.07 4.91 4.33
N GLN A 83 -14.04 6.04 3.61
CA GLN A 83 -15.25 6.80 3.30
C GLN A 83 -16.20 6.08 2.34
N LYS A 84 -15.70 5.19 1.48
CA LYS A 84 -16.52 4.40 0.55
C LYS A 84 -17.18 3.17 1.19
N GLN A 85 -16.75 2.80 2.40
CA GLN A 85 -17.31 1.67 3.15
C GLN A 85 -18.42 2.07 4.14
N GLY A 86 -18.56 3.37 4.45
CA GLY A 86 -19.62 3.93 5.29
C GLY A 86 -20.79 4.46 4.46
#